data_AF-A0A420WAF8-F1
#
_entry.id   AF-A0A420WAF8-F1
#
_cell.length_a   1.000
_cell.length_b   1.000
_cell.length_c   1.000
_cell.angle_alpha   90.00
_cell.angle_beta   90.00
_cell.angle_gamma   90.00
#
_symmetry.space_group_name_H-M   'P 1'
#
loop_
_entity.id
_entity.type
_entity.pdbx_description
1 polymer ?
#
loop_
_entity_poly.entity_id
_entity_poly.type
_entity_poly.pdbx_seq_one_letter_code
_entity_poly.pdbx_strand_id
1 'polypeptide(L)'
;MAEALSTYWPYFVVLAGGLVTYGIRVFGVALAGRISVDSQVFQWVGCIAYGLLAALIARMILMPVGVLQEAPLVFRIAGTAAALAAFFLVRRNVFAGCIAGVGTLIALTAIFGLE
;
A
#
# COMPACT_ATOMS: atom_id res chain seq x y z
N MET A 1 14.97 -20.92 30.56
CA MET A 1 15.06 -19.47 30.27
C MET A 1 14.87 -19.15 28.77
N ALA A 2 15.41 -19.96 27.85
CA ALA A 2 15.18 -19.79 26.40
C ALA A 2 13.72 -20.04 25.94
N GLU A 3 13.02 -21.00 26.55
CA GLU A 3 11.63 -21.38 26.19
C GLU A 3 10.56 -20.37 26.64
N ALA A 4 10.80 -19.67 27.75
CA ALA A 4 9.92 -18.59 28.19
C ALA A 4 10.02 -17.39 27.24
N LEU A 5 11.25 -17.08 26.78
CA LEU A 5 11.48 -16.02 25.82
C LEU A 5 10.79 -16.31 24.49
N SER A 6 10.83 -17.55 23.97
CA SER A 6 10.12 -17.91 22.72
C SER A 6 8.59 -17.76 22.81
N THR A 7 8.01 -17.99 23.99
CA THR A 7 6.56 -17.85 24.22
C THR A 7 6.14 -16.38 24.31
N TYR A 8 6.94 -15.51 24.95
CA TYR A 8 6.62 -14.09 25.12
C TYR A 8 7.17 -13.18 24.02
N TRP A 9 8.09 -13.68 23.19
CA TRP A 9 8.73 -12.95 22.09
C TRP A 9 7.74 -12.27 21.13
N PRO A 10 6.66 -12.93 20.67
CA PRO A 10 5.70 -12.28 19.76
C PRO A 10 5.03 -11.06 20.38
N TYR A 11 4.69 -11.11 21.67
CA TYR A 11 4.06 -9.99 22.38
C TYR A 11 5.00 -8.79 22.49
N PHE A 12 6.29 -9.04 22.76
CA PHE A 12 7.30 -7.99 22.79
C PHE A 12 7.47 -7.33 21.41
N VAL A 13 7.51 -8.12 20.33
CA VAL A 13 7.62 -7.60 18.96
C VAL A 13 6.39 -6.76 18.57
N VAL A 14 5.19 -7.22 18.90
CA VAL A 14 3.94 -6.46 18.64
C VAL A 14 3.92 -5.17 19.45
N LEU A 15 4.27 -5.21 20.74
CA LEU A 15 4.31 -4.03 21.59
C LEU A 15 5.35 -3.01 21.07
N ALA A 16 6.57 -3.46 20.78
CA ALA A 16 7.63 -2.61 20.26
C ALA A 16 7.26 -2.01 18.89
N GLY A 17 6.75 -2.83 17.97
CA GLY A 17 6.30 -2.37 16.65
C GLY A 17 5.14 -1.38 16.74
N GLY A 18 4.19 -1.64 17.66
CA GLY A 18 3.09 -0.73 17.96
C GLY A 18 3.60 0.61 18.49
N LEU A 19 4.47 0.60 19.50
CA LEU A 19 5.04 1.82 20.09
C LEU A 19 5.77 2.68 19.04
N VAL A 20 6.58 2.07 18.18
CA VAL A 20 7.27 2.80 17.10
C VAL A 20 6.28 3.38 16.08
N THR A 21 5.30 2.58 15.64
CA THR A 21 4.31 2.98 14.63
C THR A 21 3.39 4.11 15.11
N TYR A 22 2.94 4.03 16.35
CA TYR A 22 2.08 5.04 16.97
C TYR A 22 2.89 6.25 17.42
N GLY A 23 4.12 6.06 17.93
CA GLY A 23 5.00 7.14 18.36
C GLY A 23 5.19 8.18 17.27
N ILE A 24 5.56 7.75 16.05
CA ILE A 24 5.74 8.68 14.93
C ILE A 24 4.43 9.36 14.50
N ARG A 25 3.29 8.69 14.65
CA ARG A 25 1.97 9.28 14.36
C ARG A 25 1.59 10.36 15.37
N VAL A 26 1.89 10.17 16.65
CA VAL A 26 1.67 11.21 17.68
C VAL A 26 2.55 12.42 17.38
N PHE A 27 3.82 12.21 17.02
CA PHE A 27 4.71 13.30 16.59
C PHE A 27 4.16 14.03 15.35
N GLY A 28 3.66 13.28 14.36
CA GLY A 28 3.05 13.85 13.16
C GLY A 28 1.82 14.73 13.47
N VAL A 29 0.93 14.27 14.36
CA VAL A 29 -0.27 15.04 14.77
C VAL A 29 0.12 16.30 15.54
N ALA A 30 1.08 16.19 16.48
CA ALA A 30 1.56 17.34 17.25
C ALA A 30 2.17 18.43 16.36
N LEU A 31 2.87 18.02 15.29
CA LEU A 31 3.45 18.92 14.31
C LEU A 31 2.39 19.49 13.34
N ALA A 32 1.42 18.67 12.92
CA ALA A 32 0.36 19.08 11.98
C ALA A 32 -0.52 20.21 12.53
N GLY A 33 -0.77 20.26 13.84
CA GLY A 33 -1.53 21.35 14.47
C GLY A 33 -0.81 22.71 14.48
N ARG A 34 0.51 22.76 14.21
CA ARG A 34 1.32 23.98 14.26
C ARG A 34 1.75 24.50 12.88
N ILE A 35 1.54 23.71 11.83
CA ILE A 35 1.89 24.07 10.45
C ILE A 35 0.61 24.47 9.72
N SER A 36 0.58 25.66 9.12
CA SER A 36 -0.53 26.07 8.27
C SER A 36 -0.56 25.23 6.99
N VAL A 37 -1.75 24.76 6.61
CA VAL A 37 -1.98 23.94 5.41
C VAL A 37 -1.62 24.69 4.12
N ASP A 38 -1.69 26.03 4.17
CA ASP A 38 -1.32 26.91 3.06
C ASP A 38 0.21 27.12 2.92
N SER A 39 1.00 26.66 3.90
CA SER A 39 2.46 26.85 3.85
C SER A 39 3.11 26.07 2.70
N GLN A 40 4.11 26.69 2.08
CA GLN A 40 4.92 26.09 1.01
C GLN A 40 5.61 24.77 1.46
N VAL A 41 5.95 24.67 2.75
CA VAL A 41 6.55 23.46 3.34
C VAL A 41 5.55 22.30 3.33
N PHE A 42 4.28 22.56 3.68
CA PHE A 42 3.26 21.52 3.68
C PHE A 42 2.97 20.99 2.27
N GLN A 43 2.91 21.89 1.27
CA GLN A 43 2.77 21.50 -0.14
C GLN A 43 3.97 20.67 -0.62
N TRP A 44 5.20 21.07 -0.27
CA TRP A 44 6.42 20.33 -0.63
C TRP A 44 6.43 18.90 -0.06
N VAL A 45 6.10 18.75 1.23
CA VAL A 45 5.98 17.43 1.87
C VAL A 45 4.87 16.60 1.22
N GLY A 46 3.73 17.23 0.89
CA GLY A 46 2.64 16.59 0.16
C GLY A 46 3.08 16.03 -1.19
N CYS A 47 3.81 16.83 -1.99
CA CYS A 47 4.38 16.38 -3.26
C CYS A 47 5.31 15.18 -3.08
N ILE A 48 6.15 15.17 -2.05
CA ILE A 48 7.02 14.03 -1.72
C ILE A 48 6.17 12.80 -1.36
N ALA A 49 5.15 12.95 -0.52
CA ALA A 49 4.29 11.85 -0.10
C ALA A 49 3.57 11.21 -1.30
N TYR A 50 2.95 12.02 -2.17
CA TYR A 50 2.31 11.51 -3.38
C TYR A 50 3.32 10.92 -4.38
N GLY A 51 4.51 11.51 -4.49
CA GLY A 51 5.59 10.98 -5.32
C GLY A 51 6.08 9.60 -4.85
N LEU A 52 6.26 9.41 -3.54
CA LEU A 52 6.61 8.13 -2.95
C LEU A 52 5.51 7.08 -3.16
N LEU A 53 4.24 7.46 -3.00
CA LEU A 53 3.11 6.58 -3.30
C LEU A 53 3.11 6.15 -4.77
N ALA A 54 3.28 7.10 -5.70
CA ALA A 54 3.34 6.81 -7.13
C ALA A 54 4.53 5.91 -7.49
N ALA A 55 5.71 6.18 -6.92
CA ALA A 55 6.91 5.37 -7.12
C ALA A 55 6.73 3.94 -6.57
N LEU A 56 6.08 3.78 -5.42
CA LEU A 56 5.78 2.48 -4.84
C LEU A 56 4.81 1.68 -5.73
N ILE A 57 3.75 2.32 -6.23
CA ILE A 57 2.80 1.70 -7.16
C ILE A 57 3.51 1.30 -8.45
N ALA A 58 4.32 2.20 -9.02
CA ALA A 58 5.11 1.91 -10.23
C ALA A 58 6.08 0.74 -10.01
N ARG A 59 6.75 0.67 -8.86
CA ARG A 59 7.59 -0.46 -8.48
C ARG A 59 6.80 -1.76 -8.43
N MET A 60 5.59 -1.77 -7.89
CA MET A 60 4.75 -2.98 -7.84
C MET A 60 4.31 -3.47 -9.23
N ILE A 61 4.17 -2.56 -10.20
CA ILE A 61 3.80 -2.92 -11.58
C ILE A 61 5.02 -3.42 -12.36
N LEU A 62 6.12 -2.65 -12.34
CA LEU A 62 7.31 -2.87 -13.17
C LEU A 62 8.30 -3.87 -12.55
N MET A 63 8.52 -3.78 -11.24
CA MET A 63 9.52 -4.56 -10.50
C MET A 63 8.91 -5.17 -9.22
N PRO A 64 7.91 -6.06 -9.34
CA PRO A 64 7.29 -6.66 -8.17
C PRO A 64 8.23 -7.62 -7.47
N VAL A 65 7.84 -7.98 -6.25
CA VAL A 65 8.54 -8.91 -5.38
C VAL A 65 7.53 -9.94 -4.84
N GLY A 66 7.98 -11.17 -4.61
CA GLY A 66 7.13 -12.26 -4.11
C GLY A 66 6.20 -12.84 -5.17
N VAL A 67 5.04 -13.35 -4.75
CA VAL A 67 4.09 -14.10 -5.60
C VAL A 67 3.59 -13.32 -6.82
N LEU A 68 3.60 -11.99 -6.76
CA LEU A 68 3.17 -11.17 -7.90
C LEU A 68 4.16 -11.23 -9.08
N GLN A 69 5.39 -11.72 -8.85
CA GLN A 69 6.40 -11.93 -9.90
C GLN A 69 5.97 -12.95 -10.95
N GLU A 70 5.14 -13.93 -10.56
CA GLU A 70 4.65 -14.99 -11.45
C GLU A 70 3.66 -14.47 -12.49
N ALA A 71 2.96 -13.36 -12.18
CA ALA A 71 2.03 -12.74 -13.11
C ALA A 71 2.76 -11.93 -14.21
N PRO A 72 2.50 -12.16 -15.51
CA PRO A 72 3.05 -11.35 -16.60
C PRO A 72 2.72 -9.86 -16.47
N LEU A 73 3.62 -8.99 -16.97
CA LEU A 73 3.46 -7.53 -16.94
C LEU A 73 2.12 -7.07 -17.54
N VAL A 74 1.70 -7.70 -18.64
CA VAL A 74 0.43 -7.38 -19.33
C VAL A 74 -0.77 -7.53 -18.40
N PHE A 75 -0.80 -8.58 -17.57
CA PHE A 75 -1.90 -8.81 -16.64
C PHE A 75 -1.92 -7.80 -15.50
N ARG A 76 -0.73 -7.37 -15.03
CA ARG A 76 -0.62 -6.31 -14.01
C ARG A 76 -1.12 -4.97 -14.53
N ILE A 77 -0.76 -4.61 -15.76
CA ILE A 77 -1.24 -3.38 -16.41
C ILE A 77 -2.75 -3.46 -16.63
N ALA A 78 -3.28 -4.59 -17.11
CA ALA A 78 -4.71 -4.80 -17.31
C ALA A 78 -5.49 -4.72 -15.97
N GLY A 79 -4.99 -5.35 -14.91
CA GLY A 79 -5.59 -5.26 -13.57
C GLY A 79 -5.58 -3.83 -13.01
N THR A 80 -4.48 -3.09 -13.22
CA THR A 80 -4.38 -1.69 -12.79
C THR A 80 -5.34 -0.79 -13.57
N ALA A 81 -5.46 -0.99 -14.89
CA ALA A 81 -6.40 -0.26 -15.73
C ALA A 81 -7.86 -0.56 -15.36
N ALA A 82 -8.19 -1.82 -15.08
CA ALA A 82 -9.52 -2.22 -14.62
C ALA A 82 -9.86 -1.61 -13.25
N ALA A 83 -8.90 -1.57 -12.31
CA ALA A 83 -9.08 -0.91 -11.02
C ALA A 83 -9.41 0.59 -11.18
N LEU A 84 -8.65 1.28 -12.03
CA LEU A 84 -8.87 2.70 -12.34
C LEU A 84 -10.23 2.92 -13.01
N ALA A 85 -10.59 2.12 -14.01
CA ALA A 85 -11.88 2.22 -14.69
C ALA A 85 -13.04 2.04 -13.70
N ALA A 86 -13.00 1.00 -12.87
CA ALA A 86 -14.03 0.75 -11.86
C ALA A 86 -14.10 1.86 -10.80
N PHE A 87 -12.96 2.42 -10.39
CA PHE A 87 -12.92 3.56 -9.47
C PHE A 87 -13.68 4.77 -10.03
N PHE A 88 -13.49 5.10 -11.31
CA PHE A 88 -14.21 6.21 -11.94
C PHE A 88 -15.69 5.92 -12.15
N LEU A 89 -16.06 4.68 -12.49
CA LEU A 89 -17.45 4.28 -12.70
C LEU A 89 -18.28 4.28 -11.40
N VAL A 90 -17.68 3.86 -10.27
CA VAL A 90 -18.38 3.72 -8.97
C VAL A 90 -18.18 4.95 -8.09
N ARG A 91 -18.32 6.15 -8.66
CA ARG A 91 -18.27 7.45 -7.96
C ARG A 91 -17.04 7.61 -7.03
N ARG A 92 -15.86 7.16 -7.45
CA ARG A 92 -14.59 7.27 -6.70
C ARG A 92 -14.55 6.41 -5.42
N ASN A 93 -15.27 5.28 -5.40
CA ASN A 93 -15.15 4.30 -4.32
C ASN A 93 -13.88 3.45 -4.48
N VAL A 94 -12.93 3.64 -3.57
CA VAL A 94 -11.64 2.92 -3.56
C VAL A 94 -11.84 1.40 -3.44
N PHE A 95 -12.81 0.94 -2.64
CA PHE A 95 -13.05 -0.49 -2.44
C PHE A 95 -13.49 -1.18 -3.72
N ALA A 96 -14.39 -0.55 -4.48
CA ALA A 96 -14.86 -1.09 -5.76
C ALA A 96 -13.73 -1.19 -6.78
N GLY A 97 -12.86 -0.17 -6.85
CA GLY A 97 -11.65 -0.20 -7.68
C GLY A 97 -10.69 -1.33 -7.29
N CYS A 98 -10.43 -1.51 -5.99
CA CYS A 98 -9.57 -2.60 -5.52
C CYS A 98 -10.11 -3.99 -5.88
N ILE A 99 -11.41 -4.23 -5.65
CA ILE A 99 -12.04 -5.52 -5.99
C ILE A 99 -11.97 -5.77 -7.49
N ALA A 100 -12.24 -4.75 -8.32
CA ALA A 100 -12.16 -4.90 -9.76
C ALA A 100 -10.73 -5.20 -10.25
N GLY A 101 -9.72 -4.52 -9.70
CA GLY A 101 -8.32 -4.76 -10.05
C GLY A 101 -7.83 -6.15 -9.67
N VAL A 102 -8.05 -6.54 -8.41
CA VAL A 102 -7.68 -7.86 -7.90
C VAL A 102 -8.46 -8.95 -8.62
N GLY A 103 -9.77 -8.78 -8.80
CA GLY A 103 -10.62 -9.72 -9.52
C GLY A 103 -10.18 -9.90 -10.98
N THR A 104 -9.78 -8.82 -11.66
CA THR A 104 -9.24 -8.90 -13.02
C THR A 104 -7.92 -9.66 -13.05
N LEU A 105 -7.03 -9.40 -12.09
CA LEU A 105 -5.75 -10.10 -12.02
C LEU A 105 -5.96 -11.60 -11.77
N ILE A 106 -6.82 -11.97 -10.81
CA ILE A 106 -7.18 -13.36 -10.51
C ILE A 106 -7.83 -14.03 -11.72
N ALA A 107 -8.78 -13.36 -12.39
CA ALA A 107 -9.46 -13.91 -13.55
C ALA A 107 -8.48 -14.15 -14.71
N LEU A 108 -7.59 -13.20 -14.98
CA LEU A 108 -6.58 -13.34 -16.04
C LEU A 108 -5.58 -14.45 -15.74
N THR A 109 -5.08 -14.54 -14.51
CA THR A 109 -4.16 -15.62 -14.13
C THR A 109 -4.83 -16.99 -14.17
N ALA A 110 -6.10 -17.09 -13.74
CA ALA A 110 -6.86 -18.34 -13.77
C ALA A 110 -7.20 -18.79 -15.20
N ILE A 111 -7.50 -17.85 -16.11
CA ILE A 111 -7.83 -18.16 -17.52
C ILE A 111 -6.58 -18.53 -18.31
N PHE A 112 -5.44 -17.87 -18.08
CA PHE A 112 -4.21 -18.08 -18.84
C PHE A 112 -3.25 -19.14 -18.26
N GLY A 113 -3.63 -19.82 -17.17
CA GLY A 113 -3.04 -21.10 -16.78
C GLY A 113 -1.54 -21.06 -16.41
N LEU A 114 -1.11 -20.06 -15.66
CA LEU A 114 0.17 -20.13 -14.97
C LEU A 114 -0.07 -20.82 -13.61
N GLU A 115 0.09 -22.15 -13.59
CA GLU A 115 0.39 -22.90 -12.35
C GLU A 115 1.82 -22.64 -11.88
#